data_AF-Q928C7-F1
#
_entry.id   AF-Q928C7-F1
#
_cell.length_a   1.000
_cell.length_b   1.000
_cell.length_c   1.000
_cell.angle_alpha   90.00
_cell.angle_beta   90.00
_cell.angle_gamma   90.00
#
_symmetry.space_group_name_H-M   'P 1'
#
loop_
_entity.id
_entity.type
_entity.pdbx_description
1 polymer ?
#
loop_
_entity_poly.entity_id
_entity_poly.type
_entity_poly.pdbx_seq_one_letter_code
_entity_poly.pdbx_strand_id
1 'polypeptide(L)'
;MKKLFLLASLLLIFSFGLSACGSSNSENETSDSKKEDVKKVEKKTSVEFPDKELGQGEIILKTESGSSEDGNIPFMYKEDDLLTPSIGFEAWEFDGSKLTYVYIDDVLNTKEQLADTQTSLDLTTSEYETGEHEVKVAQFDNDKETGKIITYKTAKYEIKNK
;
A
#
# COMPACT_ATOMS: atom_id res chain seq x y z
N MET A 1 17.63 4.60 46.21
CA MET A 1 17.14 5.48 47.29
C MET A 1 17.28 6.93 46.85
N LYS A 2 16.18 7.68 46.98
CA LYS A 2 15.95 9.05 46.52
C LYS A 2 16.85 10.07 47.23
N LYS A 3 17.37 11.08 46.53
CA LYS A 3 17.46 12.52 46.93
C LYS A 3 17.70 13.31 45.62
N LEU A 4 16.69 13.89 44.97
CA LEU A 4 16.04 15.17 45.26
C LEU A 4 17.05 16.33 45.35
N PHE A 5 17.20 17.07 44.24
CA PHE A 5 17.68 18.45 44.24
C PHE A 5 16.63 19.33 43.56
N LEU A 6 16.28 20.41 44.26
CA LEU A 6 15.26 21.39 43.95
C LEU A 6 15.81 22.54 43.06
N LEU A 7 14.91 23.07 42.24
CA LEU A 7 14.69 24.47 41.81
C LEU A 7 15.88 25.41 41.50
N ALA A 8 15.83 26.00 40.29
CA ALA A 8 15.77 27.46 40.04
C ALA A 8 15.65 27.70 38.52
N SER A 9 14.52 28.22 38.00
CA SER A 9 14.35 29.62 37.60
C SER A 9 15.45 30.14 36.64
N LEU A 10 15.10 30.48 35.39
CA LEU A 10 15.23 31.84 34.84
C LEU A 10 14.72 31.91 33.38
N LEU A 11 13.81 32.87 33.11
CA LEU A 11 13.40 33.29 31.77
C LEU A 11 14.59 33.83 30.95
N LEU A 12 14.61 33.56 29.65
CA LEU A 12 15.24 34.44 28.65
C LEU A 12 14.45 34.38 27.33
N ILE A 13 13.67 35.44 27.13
CA ILE A 13 13.03 35.83 25.87
C ILE A 13 14.09 36.62 25.08
N PHE A 14 14.29 36.34 23.79
CA PHE A 14 14.85 37.21 22.73
C PHE A 14 15.03 36.32 21.47
N SER A 15 14.70 36.63 20.23
CA SER A 15 13.98 37.70 19.54
C SER A 15 13.77 37.23 18.09
N PHE A 16 12.79 37.85 17.44
CA PHE A 16 12.41 37.70 16.04
C PHE A 16 13.57 37.78 15.04
N GLY A 17 13.55 36.89 14.05
CA GLY A 17 14.25 37.05 12.77
C GLY A 17 13.23 36.97 11.64
N LEU A 18 12.67 38.12 11.24
CA LEU A 18 11.96 38.29 9.98
C LEU A 18 13.01 38.51 8.88
N SER A 19 13.21 37.51 8.03
CA SER A 19 13.91 37.70 6.76
C SER A 19 12.94 38.24 5.72
N ALA A 20 13.03 39.55 5.51
CA ALA A 20 12.50 40.26 4.35
C ALA A 20 13.46 40.09 3.16
N CYS A 21 12.93 39.63 2.02
CA CYS A 21 13.32 39.97 0.64
C CYS A 21 12.43 39.10 -0.26
N GLY A 22 11.78 39.53 -1.33
CA GLY A 22 11.77 40.78 -2.07
C GLY A 22 10.71 40.65 -3.16
N SER A 23 10.17 41.81 -3.54
CA SER A 23 9.13 42.06 -4.54
C SER A 23 9.37 41.39 -5.91
N SER A 24 8.35 40.72 -6.46
CA SER A 24 7.85 41.03 -7.82
C SER A 24 6.45 40.44 -8.07
N ASN A 25 5.73 41.19 -8.90
CA ASN A 25 4.34 41.12 -9.35
C ASN A 25 3.61 39.78 -9.44
N SER A 26 2.30 39.90 -9.19
CA SER A 26 1.20 39.06 -9.65
C SER A 26 1.42 38.43 -11.02
N GLU A 27 1.20 37.12 -11.08
CA GLU A 27 0.33 36.51 -12.06
C GLU A 27 -0.35 35.30 -11.40
N ASN A 28 -1.66 35.24 -11.58
CA ASN A 28 -2.56 34.28 -11.00
C ASN A 28 -2.50 33.02 -11.88
N GLU A 29 -1.61 32.09 -11.57
CA GLU A 29 -1.59 30.79 -12.21
C GLU A 29 -2.31 29.77 -11.34
N THR A 30 -3.56 29.53 -11.70
CA THR A 30 -4.30 28.31 -11.39
C THR A 30 -3.40 27.12 -11.73
N SER A 31 -2.87 26.46 -10.71
CA SER A 31 -2.18 25.18 -10.89
C SER A 31 -3.24 24.13 -11.18
N ASP A 32 -3.57 24.03 -12.46
CA ASP A 32 -4.30 22.93 -13.07
C ASP A 32 -3.40 21.70 -12.93
N SER A 33 -3.52 21.00 -11.79
CA SER A 33 -2.99 19.65 -11.63
C SER A 33 -3.82 18.73 -12.51
N LYS A 34 -3.56 18.82 -13.81
CA LYS A 34 -3.98 17.85 -14.80
C LYS A 34 -3.19 16.58 -14.46
N LYS A 35 -3.82 15.71 -13.67
CA LYS A 35 -3.45 14.30 -13.61
C LYS A 35 -3.45 13.83 -15.05
N GLU A 36 -2.24 13.69 -15.61
CA GLU A 36 -2.05 12.94 -16.83
C GLU A 36 -2.47 11.50 -16.49
N ASP A 37 -3.70 11.19 -16.88
CA ASP A 37 -4.16 9.83 -17.13
C ASP A 37 -3.35 9.32 -18.34
N VAL A 38 -2.09 9.01 -18.07
CA VAL A 38 -1.32 8.11 -18.91
C VAL A 38 -1.99 6.77 -18.70
N LYS A 39 -2.78 6.33 -19.68
CA LYS A 39 -3.21 4.94 -19.82
C LYS A 39 -1.98 4.04 -19.68
N LYS A 40 -1.67 3.64 -18.45
CA LYS A 40 -0.65 2.66 -18.12
C LYS A 40 -1.20 1.36 -18.68
N VAL A 41 -0.65 0.93 -19.81
CA VAL A 41 -0.93 -0.41 -20.32
C VAL A 41 -0.49 -1.37 -19.23
N GLU A 42 -1.45 -1.99 -18.54
CA GLU A 42 -1.22 -2.95 -17.49
C GLU A 42 -0.54 -4.18 -18.10
N LYS A 43 0.77 -4.27 -17.86
CA LYS A 43 1.58 -5.37 -18.36
C LYS A 43 1.58 -6.46 -17.31
N LYS A 44 1.07 -7.64 -17.67
CA LYS A 44 1.25 -8.85 -16.85
C LYS A 44 2.73 -9.11 -16.58
N THR A 45 3.03 -9.53 -15.37
CA THR A 45 4.37 -9.94 -14.95
C THR A 45 4.80 -11.20 -15.70
N SER A 46 6.11 -11.37 -15.86
CA SER A 46 6.73 -12.59 -16.35
C SER A 46 7.23 -13.50 -15.22
N VAL A 47 6.92 -13.15 -13.96
CA VAL A 47 7.26 -13.98 -12.80
C VAL A 47 6.48 -15.29 -12.87
N GLU A 48 7.21 -16.40 -12.80
CA GLU A 48 6.63 -17.73 -12.64
C GLU A 48 6.40 -17.98 -11.15
N PHE A 49 5.14 -17.96 -10.73
CA PHE A 49 4.77 -18.18 -9.34
C PHE A 49 4.75 -19.69 -8.99
N PRO A 50 5.11 -20.08 -7.76
CA PRO A 50 4.97 -21.46 -7.31
C PRO A 50 3.51 -21.92 -7.27
N ASP A 51 3.26 -23.22 -7.45
CA ASP A 51 1.90 -23.80 -7.35
C ASP A 51 1.30 -23.73 -5.94
N LYS A 52 2.13 -23.57 -4.92
CA LYS A 52 1.74 -23.55 -3.51
C LYS A 52 2.45 -22.43 -2.78
N GLU A 53 1.78 -21.87 -1.79
CA GLU A 53 2.39 -20.95 -0.85
C GLU A 53 3.65 -21.52 -0.20
N LEU A 54 4.60 -20.64 0.07
CA LEU A 54 5.86 -20.98 0.73
C LEU A 54 6.41 -19.78 1.51
N GLY A 55 7.39 -20.06 2.38
CA GLY A 55 8.02 -19.04 3.20
C GLY A 55 7.16 -18.54 4.36
N GLN A 56 7.76 -17.70 5.18
CA GLN A 56 7.11 -17.05 6.32
C GLN A 56 6.26 -15.88 5.86
N GLY A 57 5.12 -15.67 6.50
CA GLY A 57 4.21 -14.57 6.22
C GLY A 57 2.77 -15.04 6.10
N GLU A 58 1.83 -14.13 6.35
CA GLU A 58 0.39 -14.31 6.15
C GLU A 58 -0.20 -13.01 5.60
N ILE A 59 -1.16 -13.14 4.69
CA ILE A 59 -1.91 -11.99 4.17
C ILE A 59 -3.40 -12.18 4.43
N ILE A 60 -4.09 -11.10 4.79
CA ILE A 60 -5.54 -11.07 4.99
C ILE A 60 -6.11 -9.91 4.20
N LEU A 61 -7.08 -10.20 3.34
CA LEU A 61 -7.88 -9.20 2.64
C LEU A 61 -9.13 -8.91 3.45
N LYS A 62 -9.52 -7.64 3.57
CA LYS A 62 -10.73 -7.19 4.25
C LYS A 62 -11.60 -6.39 3.29
N THR A 63 -12.89 -6.70 3.24
CA THR A 63 -13.91 -5.92 2.55
C THR A 63 -15.07 -5.61 3.50
N GLU A 64 -16.10 -4.92 3.01
CA GLU A 64 -17.37 -4.73 3.74
C GLU A 64 -18.07 -6.05 4.09
N SER A 65 -17.81 -7.14 3.35
CA SER A 65 -18.44 -8.44 3.60
C SER A 65 -17.70 -9.30 4.61
N GLY A 66 -16.49 -8.92 5.05
CA GLY A 66 -15.67 -9.72 5.96
C GLY A 66 -14.20 -9.83 5.54
N SER A 67 -13.58 -10.97 5.83
CA SER A 67 -12.15 -11.21 5.60
C SER A 67 -11.86 -12.47 4.78
N SER A 68 -10.63 -12.58 4.27
CA SER A 68 -10.11 -13.79 3.64
C SER A 68 -9.56 -14.83 4.61
N GLU A 69 -9.73 -14.63 5.92
CA GLU A 69 -9.33 -15.61 6.93
C GLU A 69 -10.08 -16.93 6.70
N ASP A 70 -9.47 -18.04 7.13
CA ASP A 70 -10.02 -19.40 7.01
C ASP A 70 -10.34 -19.83 5.57
N GLY A 71 -9.70 -19.21 4.57
CA GLY A 71 -9.91 -19.51 3.14
C GLY A 71 -11.19 -18.92 2.57
N ASN A 72 -11.80 -17.96 3.27
CA ASN A 72 -12.96 -17.22 2.76
C ASN A 72 -12.56 -16.29 1.59
N ILE A 73 -13.55 -15.96 0.77
CA ILE A 73 -13.41 -14.97 -0.30
C ILE A 73 -14.33 -13.80 0.05
N PRO A 74 -13.79 -12.73 0.66
CA PRO A 74 -14.58 -11.53 0.94
C PRO A 74 -14.91 -10.83 -0.39
N PHE A 75 -16.05 -10.16 -0.42
CA PHE A 75 -16.54 -9.46 -1.59
C PHE A 75 -16.91 -8.01 -1.29
N MET A 76 -16.94 -7.18 -2.32
CA MET A 76 -17.52 -5.84 -2.26
C MET A 76 -18.37 -5.59 -3.50
N TYR A 77 -19.33 -4.70 -3.39
CA TYR A 77 -20.14 -4.31 -4.54
C TYR A 77 -19.44 -3.27 -5.42
N LYS A 78 -19.64 -3.39 -6.73
CA LYS A 78 -19.20 -2.40 -7.71
C LYS A 78 -20.02 -1.12 -7.56
N GLU A 79 -19.31 0.00 -7.47
CA GLU A 79 -19.86 1.35 -7.40
C GLU A 79 -19.25 2.19 -8.52
N ASP A 80 -20.09 2.66 -9.45
CA ASP A 80 -19.62 3.37 -10.65
C ASP A 80 -19.00 4.75 -10.33
N ASP A 81 -19.32 5.33 -9.17
CA ASP A 81 -18.87 6.65 -8.72
C ASP A 81 -17.66 6.62 -7.78
N LEU A 82 -17.12 5.44 -7.49
CA LEU A 82 -15.94 5.30 -6.62
C LEU A 82 -14.65 5.61 -7.39
N LEU A 83 -14.06 6.78 -7.11
CA LEU A 83 -12.86 7.26 -7.81
C LEU A 83 -11.58 6.47 -7.49
N THR A 84 -11.50 5.91 -6.28
CA THR A 84 -10.33 5.18 -5.78
C THR A 84 -10.82 3.96 -4.98
N PRO A 85 -11.25 2.88 -5.67
CA PRO A 85 -11.61 1.65 -4.99
C PRO A 85 -10.41 1.08 -4.25
N SER A 86 -10.63 0.56 -3.04
CA SER A 86 -9.59 -0.11 -2.26
C SER A 86 -10.19 -1.18 -1.36
N ILE A 87 -9.35 -2.15 -0.99
CA ILE A 87 -9.67 -3.18 0.00
C ILE A 87 -8.69 -3.08 1.17
N GLY A 88 -9.09 -3.52 2.35
CA GLY A 88 -8.16 -3.66 3.47
C GLY A 88 -7.15 -4.77 3.19
N PHE A 89 -5.89 -4.53 3.54
CA PHE A 89 -4.79 -5.47 3.38
C PHE A 89 -3.97 -5.52 4.67
N GLU A 90 -3.90 -6.71 5.25
CA GLU A 90 -3.06 -6.99 6.40
C GLU A 90 -1.96 -7.97 6.01
N ALA A 91 -0.76 -7.73 6.50
CA ALA A 91 0.39 -8.61 6.35
C ALA A 91 0.97 -8.87 7.74
N TRP A 92 1.32 -10.12 8.01
CA TRP A 92 1.89 -10.57 9.28
C TRP A 92 3.12 -11.41 9.03
N GLU A 93 4.12 -11.30 9.91
CA GLU A 93 5.32 -12.13 9.93
C GLU A 93 6.19 -12.11 8.67
N PHE A 94 6.03 -11.10 7.80
CA PHE A 94 6.93 -10.90 6.67
C PHE A 94 8.32 -10.43 7.13
N ASP A 95 9.36 -10.76 6.38
CA ASP A 95 10.69 -10.18 6.60
C ASP A 95 10.69 -8.71 6.17
N GLY A 96 10.50 -7.81 7.13
CA GLY A 96 10.48 -6.36 6.91
C GLY A 96 11.78 -5.76 6.36
N SER A 97 12.87 -6.53 6.31
CA SER A 97 14.11 -6.09 5.64
C SER A 97 14.09 -6.29 4.12
N LYS A 98 13.14 -7.07 3.60
CA LYS A 98 12.99 -7.43 2.19
C LYS A 98 11.95 -6.56 1.49
N LEU A 99 12.14 -6.35 0.19
CA LEU A 99 11.10 -5.74 -0.64
C LEU A 99 10.05 -6.80 -0.99
N THR A 100 8.80 -6.47 -0.70
CA THR A 100 7.64 -7.31 -1.00
C THR A 100 6.90 -6.76 -2.20
N TYR A 101 6.56 -7.64 -3.13
CA TYR A 101 5.86 -7.32 -4.37
C TYR A 101 4.44 -7.84 -4.25
N VAL A 102 3.46 -6.96 -4.47
CA VAL A 102 2.03 -7.29 -4.45
C VAL A 102 1.50 -7.20 -5.86
N TYR A 103 0.90 -8.30 -6.33
CA TYR A 103 0.28 -8.42 -7.64
C TYR A 103 -1.20 -8.69 -7.49
N ILE A 104 -1.99 -8.22 -8.43
CA ILE A 104 -3.39 -8.61 -8.63
C ILE A 104 -3.53 -9.12 -10.06
N ASP A 105 -4.05 -10.34 -10.24
CA ASP A 105 -4.25 -10.98 -11.54
C ASP A 105 -3.00 -11.00 -12.45
N ASP A 106 -1.85 -11.25 -11.82
CA ASP A 106 -0.51 -11.25 -12.41
C ASP A 106 -0.03 -9.86 -12.88
N VAL A 107 -0.70 -8.77 -12.49
CA VAL A 107 -0.24 -7.40 -12.73
C VAL A 107 0.36 -6.86 -11.45
N LEU A 108 1.55 -6.26 -11.54
CA LEU A 108 2.18 -5.63 -10.38
C LEU A 108 1.37 -4.41 -9.94
N ASN A 109 0.81 -4.47 -8.73
CA ASN A 109 0.04 -3.40 -8.12
C ASN A 109 0.95 -2.45 -7.32
N THR A 110 1.63 -2.97 -6.29
CA THR A 110 2.52 -2.18 -5.41
C THR A 110 3.78 -2.94 -4.98
N LYS A 111 4.74 -2.21 -4.39
CA LYS A 111 5.95 -2.75 -3.75
C LYS A 111 6.17 -2.07 -2.41
N GLU A 112 6.28 -2.84 -1.35
CA GLU A 112 6.39 -2.33 0.01
C GLU A 112 7.32 -3.18 0.87
N GLN A 113 7.89 -2.59 1.92
CA GLN A 113 8.59 -3.35 2.96
C GLN A 113 7.55 -3.76 4.02
N LEU A 114 6.94 -4.91 3.81
CA LEU A 114 5.93 -5.45 4.71
C LEU A 114 6.58 -6.19 5.89
N ALA A 115 6.03 -5.98 7.07
CA ALA A 115 6.30 -6.75 8.28
C ALA A 115 4.95 -7.12 8.90
N ASP A 116 4.69 -6.71 10.14
CA ASP A 116 3.36 -6.66 10.73
C ASP A 116 2.71 -5.33 10.36
N THR A 117 1.94 -5.32 9.27
CA THR A 117 1.38 -4.12 8.63
C THR A 117 -0.11 -4.26 8.41
N GLN A 118 -0.86 -3.20 8.71
CA GLN A 118 -2.25 -3.04 8.28
C GLN A 118 -2.35 -1.79 7.41
N THR A 119 -2.87 -1.93 6.20
CA THR A 119 -3.00 -0.86 5.21
C THR A 119 -4.19 -1.11 4.29
N SER A 120 -4.34 -0.31 3.25
CA SER A 120 -5.25 -0.57 2.13
C SER A 120 -4.47 -0.91 0.87
N LEU A 121 -5.07 -1.74 0.03
CA LEU A 121 -4.61 -2.01 -1.32
C LEU A 121 -5.52 -1.26 -2.30
N ASP A 122 -4.99 -0.23 -2.94
CA ASP A 122 -5.70 0.53 -3.97
C ASP A 122 -5.86 -0.33 -5.22
N LEU A 123 -7.08 -0.37 -5.76
CA LEU A 123 -7.43 -1.15 -6.94
C LEU A 123 -7.40 -0.26 -8.19
N THR A 124 -6.80 -0.75 -9.26
CA THR A 124 -6.99 -0.15 -10.59
C THR A 124 -8.39 -0.43 -11.12
N THR A 125 -8.75 0.19 -12.25
CA THR A 125 -10.05 -0.06 -12.89
C THR A 125 -10.25 -1.53 -13.24
N SER A 126 -9.22 -2.23 -13.71
CA SER A 126 -9.33 -3.66 -14.09
C SER A 126 -9.44 -4.58 -12.88
N GLU A 127 -8.74 -4.24 -11.80
CA GLU A 127 -8.78 -4.93 -10.50
C GLU A 127 -10.12 -4.68 -9.76
N TYR A 128 -10.91 -3.70 -10.21
CA TYR A 128 -12.26 -3.41 -9.71
C TYR A 128 -13.38 -3.78 -10.71
N GLU A 129 -13.08 -4.64 -11.68
CA GLU A 129 -14.11 -5.23 -12.56
C GLU A 129 -14.84 -6.38 -11.88
N THR A 130 -16.08 -6.65 -12.28
CA THR A 130 -16.87 -7.73 -11.66
C THR A 130 -16.23 -9.10 -11.89
N GLY A 131 -15.99 -9.86 -10.82
CA GLY A 131 -15.34 -11.17 -10.86
C GLY A 131 -14.52 -11.48 -9.62
N GLU A 132 -13.96 -12.69 -9.57
CA GLU A 132 -12.91 -13.05 -8.61
C GLU A 132 -11.56 -12.51 -9.08
N HIS A 133 -10.81 -11.92 -8.15
CA HIS A 133 -9.46 -11.43 -8.35
C HIS A 133 -8.51 -12.12 -7.36
N GLU A 134 -7.29 -12.40 -7.80
CA GLU A 134 -6.26 -13.05 -6.97
C GLU A 134 -5.14 -12.08 -6.64
N VAL A 135 -4.95 -11.85 -5.34
CA VAL A 135 -3.79 -11.15 -4.80
C VAL A 135 -2.67 -12.18 -4.60
N LYS A 136 -1.51 -11.90 -5.19
CA LYS A 136 -0.27 -12.66 -4.99
C LYS A 136 0.77 -11.77 -4.34
N VAL A 137 1.42 -12.25 -3.29
CA VAL A 137 2.46 -11.52 -2.57
C VAL A 137 3.75 -12.32 -2.59
N ALA A 138 4.84 -11.70 -3.04
CA ALA A 138 6.14 -12.37 -3.18
C ALA A 138 7.29 -11.54 -2.61
N GLN A 139 8.20 -12.21 -1.89
CA GLN A 139 9.54 -11.69 -1.58
C GLN A 139 10.58 -12.52 -2.32
N PHE A 140 11.61 -11.84 -2.82
CA PHE A 140 12.69 -12.46 -3.58
C PHE A 140 14.00 -12.40 -2.79
N ASP A 141 14.86 -13.40 -2.96
CA ASP A 141 16.14 -13.50 -2.26
C ASP A 141 17.03 -12.25 -2.42
N ASN A 142 16.96 -11.60 -3.58
CA ASN A 142 17.74 -10.44 -3.97
C ASN A 142 16.92 -9.15 -4.16
N ASP A 143 15.68 -9.11 -3.65
CA ASP A 143 14.75 -7.98 -3.76
C ASP A 143 14.42 -7.55 -5.21
N LYS A 144 14.50 -8.49 -6.17
CA LYS A 144 14.17 -8.28 -7.59
C LYS A 144 13.34 -9.44 -8.12
N GLU A 145 12.43 -9.18 -9.06
CA GLU A 145 11.57 -10.20 -9.71
C GLU A 145 12.35 -11.28 -10.49
N THR A 146 13.62 -11.04 -10.78
CA THR A 146 14.54 -12.02 -11.38
C THR A 146 15.17 -12.96 -10.35
N GLY A 147 14.99 -12.67 -9.07
CA GLY A 147 15.50 -13.48 -7.96
C GLY A 147 14.67 -14.73 -7.74
N LYS A 148 15.13 -15.56 -6.80
CA LYS A 148 14.37 -16.71 -6.35
C LYS A 148 13.29 -16.24 -5.37
N ILE A 149 12.05 -16.68 -5.57
CA ILE A 149 10.96 -16.47 -4.61
C ILE A 149 11.29 -17.21 -3.30
N ILE A 150 11.30 -16.48 -2.19
CA ILE A 150 11.57 -17.01 -0.84
C ILE A 150 10.33 -16.98 0.06
N THR A 151 9.39 -16.09 -0.25
CA THR A 151 8.05 -16.02 0.36
C THR A 151 7.03 -15.85 -0.75
N TYR A 152 5.95 -16.62 -0.69
CA TYR A 152 4.82 -16.53 -1.60
C TYR A 152 3.51 -16.82 -0.86
N LYS A 153 2.58 -15.87 -0.93
CA LYS A 153 1.26 -15.94 -0.30
C LYS A 153 0.18 -15.50 -1.28
N THR A 154 -1.01 -16.07 -1.18
CA THR A 154 -2.15 -15.73 -2.02
C THR A 154 -3.42 -15.56 -1.21
N ALA A 155 -4.29 -14.67 -1.69
CA ALA A 155 -5.63 -14.49 -1.18
C ALA A 155 -6.52 -13.99 -2.32
N LYS A 156 -7.83 -14.16 -2.19
CA LYS A 156 -8.79 -13.75 -3.22
C LYS A 156 -9.82 -12.80 -2.65
N TYR A 157 -10.35 -11.96 -3.52
CA TYR A 157 -11.55 -11.18 -3.26
C TYR A 157 -12.47 -11.24 -4.49
N GLU A 158 -13.73 -10.87 -4.32
CA GLU A 158 -14.71 -10.85 -5.40
C GLU A 158 -15.37 -9.47 -5.51
N ILE A 159 -15.45 -8.93 -6.72
CA ILE A 159 -16.27 -7.76 -7.02
C ILE A 159 -17.61 -8.23 -7.57
N LYS A 160 -18.71 -7.82 -6.94
CA LYS A 160 -20.07 -8.19 -7.33
C LYS A 160 -20.83 -7.01 -7.92
N ASN A 161 -21.76 -7.30 -8.82
CA ASN A 161 -22.78 -6.32 -9.18
C ASN A 161 -23.74 -6.11 -7.99
N LYS A 162 -24.24 -4.88 -7.84
CA LYS A 162 -25.34 -4.56 -6.92
C LYS A 162 -26.65 -5.24 -7.32
#